data_AF-A0A959ZNX0-F1
#
_entry.id   AF-A0A959ZNX0-F1
#
_cell.length_a   1.000
_cell.length_b   1.000
_cell.length_c   1.000
_cell.angle_alpha   90.00
_cell.angle_beta   90.00
_cell.angle_gamma   90.00
#
_symmetry.space_group_name_H-M   'P 1'
#
loop_
_entity.id
_entity.type
_entity.pdbx_description
1 polymer ?
#
loop_
_entity_poly.entity_id
_entity_poly.type
_entity_poly.pdbx_seq_one_letter_code
_entity_poly.pdbx_strand_id
1 'polypeptide(L)' 'MAAAGGTNREIAQELFASRKTVETHLRHCYQKLDLAGRGELANALSRAEPR' A
#
# COMPACT_ATOMS: atom_id res chain seq x y z
N MET A 1 2.98 -3.35 -7.01
CA MET A 1 2.68 -2.18 -6.10
C MET A 1 1.25 -2.16 -5.54
N ALA A 2 1.04 -1.68 -4.29
CA ALA A 2 -0.25 -1.80 -3.56
C ALA A 2 -1.41 -0.95 -4.11
N ALA A 3 -1.16 0.29 -4.51
CA ALA A 3 -2.19 1.16 -5.08
C ALA A 3 -2.73 0.65 -6.42
N ALA A 4 -1.88 -0.03 -7.20
CA ALA A 4 -2.20 -0.63 -8.49
C ALA A 4 -2.86 -2.02 -8.39
N GLY A 5 -3.30 -2.45 -7.20
CA GLY A 5 -3.98 -3.73 -7.01
C GLY A 5 -3.09 -4.96 -6.75
N GLY A 6 -1.76 -4.83 -6.76
CA GLY A 6 -0.86 -5.97 -6.53
C GLY A 6 -0.91 -6.56 -5.11
N THR A 7 -1.07 -7.86 -4.96
CA THR A 7 -1.17 -8.54 -3.66
C THR A 7 0.08 -8.34 -2.80
N ASN A 8 -0.03 -8.48 -1.48
CA ASN A 8 1.13 -8.41 -0.58
C ASN A 8 2.21 -9.44 -0.92
N ARG A 9 1.82 -10.55 -1.56
CA ARG A 9 2.75 -11.58 -2.06
C ARG A 9 3.57 -11.08 -3.24
N GLU A 10 2.93 -10.47 -4.23
CA GLU A 10 3.60 -9.94 -5.42
C GLU A 10 4.53 -8.78 -5.03
N ILE A 11 4.06 -7.88 -4.17
CA ILE A 11 4.87 -6.76 -3.65
C ILE A 11 6.09 -7.29 -2.88
N ALA A 12 5.90 -8.32 -2.05
CA ALA A 12 6.99 -8.94 -1.32
C ALA A 12 8.05 -9.54 -2.26
N GLN A 13 7.62 -10.15 -3.38
CA GLN A 13 8.52 -10.68 -4.39
C GLN A 13 9.25 -9.58 -5.16
N GLU A 14 8.53 -8.53 -5.59
CA GLU A 14 9.10 -7.37 -6.30
C GLU A 14 10.16 -6.63 -5.44
N LEU A 15 9.90 -6.51 -4.13
CA LEU A 15 10.74 -5.76 -3.21
C LEU A 15 11.74 -6.63 -2.41
N PHE A 16 11.84 -7.93 -2.73
CA PHE A 16 12.67 -8.90 -1.99
C PHE A 16 12.44 -8.85 -0.46
N ALA A 17 11.19 -8.61 -0.05
CA ALA A 17 10.79 -8.46 1.33
C ALA A 17 9.92 -9.64 1.78
N SER A 18 9.75 -9.82 3.10
CA SER A 18 8.76 -10.78 3.60
C SER A 18 7.34 -10.21 3.46
N ARG A 19 6.34 -11.09 3.31
CA ARG A 19 4.92 -10.68 3.33
C ARG A 19 4.57 -9.90 4.60
N LYS A 20 5.13 -10.31 5.74
CA LYS A 20 4.92 -9.66 7.04
C LYS A 20 5.49 -8.24 7.09
N THR A 21 6.63 -8.04 6.45
CA THR A 21 7.27 -6.73 6.28
C THR A 21 6.35 -5.81 5.47
N VAL A 22 5.81 -6.30 4.34
CA VAL A 22 4.86 -5.55 3.51
C VAL A 22 3.60 -5.19 4.29
N GLU A 23 3.00 -6.14 5.03
CA GLU A 23 1.83 -5.87 5.89
C GLU A 23 2.09 -4.76 6.91
N THR A 24 3.24 -4.82 7.59
CA THR A 24 3.61 -3.84 8.61
C THR A 24 3.78 -2.45 8.01
N HIS A 25 4.49 -2.35 6.88
CA HIS A 25 4.65 -1.08 6.18
C HIS A 25 3.32 -0.51 5.70
N LEU A 26 2.44 -1.34 5.11
CA LEU A 26 1.13 -0.90 4.66
C LEU A 26 0.26 -0.41 5.83
N ARG A 27 0.27 -1.12 6.97
CA ARG A 27 -0.44 -0.68 8.18
C ARG A 27 0.04 0.69 8.64
N HIS A 28 1.35 0.92 8.69
CA HIS A 28 1.90 2.20 9.09
C HIS A 28 1.55 3.30 8.08
N CYS A 29 1.56 3.00 6.77
CA CYS A 29 1.13 3.94 5.74
C CYS A 29 -0.35 4.31 5.89
N TYR A 30 -1.23 3.33 6.10
CA TYR A 30 -2.65 3.58 6.31
C TYR A 30 -2.89 4.46 7.53
N GLN A 31 -2.21 4.19 8.66
CA GLN A 31 -2.31 5.02 9.85
C GLN A 31 -1.85 6.45 9.62
N LYS A 32 -0.74 6.66 8.90
CA LYS A 32 -0.21 8.00 8.60
C LYS A 32 -1.10 8.81 7.67
N LEU A 33 -1.84 8.13 6.80
CA LEU A 33 -2.75 8.72 5.82
C LEU A 33 -4.20 8.77 6.33
N ASP A 34 -4.45 8.34 7.57
CA ASP A 34 -5.78 8.19 8.18
C ASP A 34 -6.75 7.38 7.30
N LEU A 35 -6.27 6.23 6.80
CA LEU A 35 -7.02 5.33 5.92
C LEU A 35 -7.45 4.07 6.66
N ALA A 36 -8.69 3.65 6.46
CA ALA A 36 -9.24 2.39 6.96
C ALA A 36 -8.67 1.16 6.23
N GLY A 37 -8.08 1.35 5.04
CA GLY A 37 -7.31 0.29 4.39
C GLY A 37 -7.04 0.49 2.90
N ARG A 38 -6.85 -0.64 2.23
CA ARG A 38 -6.32 -0.71 0.87
C ARG A 38 -7.21 -0.05 -0.18
N GLY A 39 -8.52 -0.13 -0.04
CA GLY A 39 -9.47 0.51 -0.98
C GLY A 39 -9.36 2.03 -0.94
N GLU A 40 -9.13 2.60 0.23
CA GLU A 40 -8.97 4.04 0.39
C GLU A 40 -7.59 4.53 -0.06
N LEU A 41 -6.56 3.68 0.02
CA LEU A 41 -5.21 4.01 -0.46
C LEU A 41 -5.20 4.39 -1.95
N ALA A 42 -5.88 3.64 -2.80
CA ALA A 42 -5.93 3.93 -4.24
C ALA A 42 -6.60 5.29 -4.50
N ASN A 43 -7.71 5.57 -3.82
CA ASN A 43 -8.39 6.86 -3.91
C ASN A 43 -7.54 8.02 -3.36
N ALA A 44 -6.91 7.84 -2.19
CA ALA A 44 -6.07 8.85 -1.57
C ALA A 44 -4.87 9.22 -2.45
N LEU A 45 -4.22 8.23 -3.08
CA LEU A 45 -3.10 8.48 -4.00
C LEU A 45 -3.57 9.15 -5.30
N SER A 46 -4.72 8.76 -5.86
CA SER A 46 -5.27 9.44 -7.05
C SER A 46 -5.59 10.92 -6.81
N ARG A 47 -5.86 11.30 -5.54
CA ARG A 47 -6.09 12.69 -5.12
C ARG A 47 -4.80 13.45 -4.81
N ALA A 48 -3.72 12.74 -4.50
CA ALA A 48 -2.42 13.31 -4.12
C ALA A 48 -1.47 13.50 -5.31
N GLU A 49 -1.72 12.82 -6.45
CA GLU A 49 -0.95 13.04 -7.67
C GLU A 49 -1.39 14.37 -8.32
N PRO A 50 -0.52 15.40 -8.38
CA PRO A 50 -0.73 16.49 -9.32
C PRO A 50 -0.54 15.91 -10.72
N ARG A 51 -1.53 16.11 -11.57
CA ARG A 51 -1.56 15.65 -12.95
C ARG A 51 -0.42 16.24 -13.78
#